data_AF-A0A6L9QRD5-F1
#
_entry.id   AF-A0A6L9QRD5-F1
#
_cell.length_a   1.000
_cell.length_b   1.000
_cell.length_c   1.000
_cell.angle_alpha   90.00
_cell.angle_beta   90.00
_cell.angle_gamma   90.00
#
_symmetry.space_group_name_H-M   'P 1'
#
loop_
_entity.id
_entity.type
_entity.pdbx_description
1 polymer ?
#
loop_
_entity_poly.entity_id
_entity_poly.type
_entity_poly.pdbx_seq_one_letter_code
_entity_poly.pdbx_strand_id
1 'polypeptide(L)'
;REARAAHRGAGGAHDPVAERVETRLEHERVRRCLRTLTQLQRESVTLAYYGGHSYREVAELVGAPPNTVRTRMRDGIIRLRDCLGVGR
;
A
#
# COMPACT_ATOMS: atom_id res chain seq x y z
N ARG A 1 -2.95 -52.36 -28.08
CA ARG A 1 -1.73 -51.52 -28.00
C ARG A 1 -2.15 -50.18 -27.44
N GLU A 2 -1.93 -50.00 -26.15
CA GLU A 2 -2.29 -48.82 -25.37
C GLU A 2 -1.27 -47.70 -25.63
N ALA A 3 -1.72 -46.57 -26.18
CA ALA A 3 -0.92 -45.36 -26.28
C ALA A 3 -1.47 -44.35 -25.26
N ARG A 4 -0.70 -44.21 -24.18
CA ARG A 4 -0.98 -43.41 -23.00
C ARG A 4 -1.20 -41.94 -23.36
N ALA A 5 -2.39 -41.42 -23.05
CA ALA A 5 -2.67 -40.00 -23.04
C ALA A 5 -1.84 -39.34 -21.91
N ALA A 6 -0.70 -38.77 -22.27
CA ALA A 6 0.11 -37.97 -21.36
C ALA A 6 -0.50 -36.56 -21.25
N HIS A 7 -1.60 -36.43 -20.50
CA HIS A 7 -2.03 -35.15 -19.98
C HIS A 7 -1.19 -34.80 -18.74
N ARG A 8 0.03 -34.30 -18.94
CA ARG A 8 0.77 -33.61 -17.88
C ARG A 8 0.63 -32.10 -18.08
N GLY A 9 -0.60 -31.63 -17.92
CA GLY A 9 -0.88 -30.24 -17.57
C GLY A 9 -0.82 -30.09 -16.05
N ALA A 10 0.34 -30.29 -15.43
CA ALA A 10 0.55 -29.87 -14.05
C ALA A 10 1.04 -28.42 -14.03
N GLY A 11 0.20 -27.51 -14.53
CA GLY A 11 0.31 -26.09 -14.18
C GLY A 11 -0.14 -25.98 -12.72
N GLY A 12 0.74 -25.51 -11.84
CA GLY A 12 0.49 -25.45 -10.41
C GLY A 12 -0.91 -24.92 -10.10
N ALA A 13 -1.68 -25.71 -9.34
CA ALA A 13 -2.97 -25.30 -8.85
C ALA A 13 -2.75 -24.12 -7.90
N HIS A 14 -2.83 -22.90 -8.44
CA HIS A 14 -2.99 -21.69 -7.64
C HIS A 14 -4.28 -21.89 -6.84
N ASP A 15 -4.16 -21.98 -5.52
CA ASP A 15 -5.31 -22.01 -4.64
C ASP A 15 -5.87 -20.58 -4.53
N PRO A 16 -7.04 -20.28 -5.14
CA PRO A 16 -7.62 -18.95 -5.11
C PRO A 16 -8.01 -18.51 -3.70
N VAL A 17 -8.11 -19.43 -2.73
CA VAL A 17 -8.34 -19.10 -1.32
C VAL A 17 -7.06 -18.55 -0.69
N ALA A 18 -5.91 -19.18 -0.96
CA ALA A 18 -4.61 -18.74 -0.46
C ALA A 18 -4.27 -17.31 -0.94
N GLU A 19 -4.48 -17.02 -2.22
CA GLU A 19 -4.27 -15.69 -2.81
C GLU A 19 -5.15 -14.62 -2.14
N ARG A 20 -6.45 -14.90 -1.96
CA ARG A 20 -7.38 -13.96 -1.31
C ARG A 20 -6.99 -13.67 0.14
N VAL A 21 -6.51 -14.68 0.87
CA VAL A 21 -6.01 -14.51 2.24
C VAL A 21 -4.76 -13.65 2.25
N GLU A 22 -3.82 -13.89 1.35
CA GLU A 22 -2.59 -13.11 1.21
C GLU A 22 -2.89 -11.63 0.93
N THR A 23 -3.71 -11.32 -0.08
CA THR A 23 -4.13 -9.94 -0.39
C THR A 23 -4.81 -9.26 0.81
N ARG A 24 -5.65 -9.98 1.55
CA ARG A 24 -6.30 -9.44 2.74
C ARG A 24 -5.27 -9.10 3.82
N LEU A 25 -4.30 -9.97 4.06
CA LEU A 25 -3.24 -9.75 5.05
C LEU A 25 -2.36 -8.56 4.67
N GLU A 26 -2.05 -8.38 3.39
CA GLU A 26 -1.32 -7.22 2.87
C GLU A 26 -2.10 -5.92 3.10
N HIS A 27 -3.39 -5.89 2.75
CA HIS A 27 -4.25 -4.73 3.00
C HIS A 27 -4.36 -4.39 4.49
N GLU A 28 -4.52 -5.40 5.35
CA GLU A 28 -4.54 -5.21 6.80
C GLU A 28 -3.20 -4.66 7.32
N ARG A 29 -2.08 -5.09 6.72
CA ARG A 29 -0.75 -4.59 7.05
C ARG A 29 -0.59 -3.12 6.68
N VAL A 30 -1.02 -2.70 5.48
CA VAL A 30 -1.03 -1.28 5.08
C VAL A 30 -1.90 -0.47 6.02
N ARG A 31 -3.11 -0.94 6.35
CA ARG A 31 -4.01 -0.28 7.31
C ARG A 31 -3.38 -0.14 8.70
N ARG A 32 -2.67 -1.17 9.19
CA ARG A 32 -1.90 -1.12 10.43
C ARG A 32 -0.79 -0.06 10.35
N CYS A 33 -0.02 -0.04 9.27
CA CYS A 33 1.08 0.91 9.12
C CYS A 33 0.61 2.35 8.99
N LEU A 34 -0.49 2.60 8.27
CA LEU A 34 -1.12 3.91 8.26
C LEU A 34 -1.40 4.35 9.69
N ARG A 35 -1.94 3.50 10.58
CA ARG A 35 -2.20 3.84 12.01
C ARG A 35 -0.98 4.30 12.81
N THR A 36 0.24 4.03 12.34
CA THR A 36 1.46 4.51 13.01
C THR A 36 1.80 5.97 12.73
N LEU A 37 1.20 6.57 11.70
CA LEU A 37 1.41 7.97 11.33
C LEU A 37 0.70 8.93 12.29
N THR A 38 1.27 10.12 12.48
CA THR A 38 0.54 11.22 13.11
C THR A 38 -0.70 11.57 12.27
N GLN A 39 -1.69 12.22 12.89
CA GLN A 39 -2.91 12.62 12.18
C GLN A 39 -2.58 13.48 10.94
N LEU A 40 -1.69 14.47 11.11
CA LEU A 40 -1.29 15.37 10.02
C LEU A 40 -0.53 14.66 8.89
N GLN A 41 0.33 13.69 9.22
CA GLN A 41 1.02 12.87 8.21
C GLN A 41 0.02 12.00 7.44
N ARG A 42 -0.87 11.30 8.16
CA ARG A 42 -1.90 10.44 7.57
C ARG A 42 -2.82 11.20 6.65
N GLU A 43 -3.32 12.35 7.10
CA GLU A 43 -4.19 13.22 6.31
C GLU A 43 -3.50 13.68 5.03
N SER A 44 -2.26 14.19 5.14
CA SER A 44 -1.48 14.64 3.97
C SER A 44 -1.24 13.50 2.97
N VAL A 45 -0.85 12.31 3.46
CA VAL A 45 -0.65 11.12 2.62
C VAL A 45 -1.97 10.65 1.99
N THR A 46 -3.07 10.69 2.75
CA THR A 46 -4.35 10.17 2.29
C THR A 46 -4.93 11.05 1.19
N LEU A 47 -4.90 12.36 1.36
CA LEU A 47 -5.34 13.32 0.34
C LEU A 47 -4.52 13.19 -0.95
N ALA A 48 -3.20 13.00 -0.84
CA ALA A 48 -2.35 12.84 -2.02
C ALA A 48 -2.59 11.51 -2.76
N TYR A 49 -2.54 10.38 -2.07
CA TYR A 49 -2.54 9.05 -2.71
C TYR A 49 -3.92 8.44 -2.93
N TYR A 50 -4.89 8.75 -2.07
CA TYR A 50 -6.26 8.25 -2.19
C TYR A 50 -7.24 9.34 -2.66
N GLY A 51 -6.97 10.61 -2.33
CA GLY A 51 -7.75 11.75 -2.81
C GLY A 51 -7.35 12.25 -4.21
N GLY A 52 -6.20 11.80 -4.73
CA GLY A 52 -5.69 12.23 -6.05
C GLY A 52 -5.24 13.69 -6.10
N HIS A 53 -5.07 14.34 -4.94
CA HIS A 53 -4.67 15.74 -4.87
C HIS A 53 -3.17 15.89 -5.09
N SER A 54 -2.78 16.89 -5.87
CA SER A 54 -1.41 17.34 -5.95
C SER A 54 -0.97 17.91 -4.60
N TYR A 55 0.34 17.92 -4.38
CA TYR A 55 0.94 18.52 -3.20
C TYR A 55 0.47 19.96 -2.89
N ARG A 56 0.24 20.78 -3.92
CA ARG A 56 -0.25 22.15 -3.73
C ARG A 56 -1.71 22.17 -3.28
N GLU A 57 -2.56 21.36 -3.90
CA GLU A 57 -3.97 21.22 -3.51
C GLU A 57 -4.09 20.68 -2.08
N VAL A 58 -3.25 19.72 -1.68
CA VAL A 58 -3.21 19.26 -0.28
C VAL A 58 -2.88 20.41 0.67
N ALA A 59 -1.93 21.29 0.31
CA ALA A 59 -1.54 22.44 1.13
C ALA A 59 -2.71 23.43 1.32
N GLU A 60 -3.49 23.66 0.27
CA GLU A 60 -4.70 24.48 0.32
C GLU A 60 -5.79 23.83 1.19
N LEU A 61 -6.07 22.53 1.00
CA LEU A 61 -7.10 21.79 1.73
C LEU A 61 -6.84 21.73 3.24
N VAL A 62 -5.58 21.55 3.65
CA VAL A 62 -5.21 21.44 5.08
C VAL A 62 -4.82 22.79 5.70
N GLY A 63 -4.84 23.88 4.93
CA GLY A 63 -4.49 25.22 5.41
C GLY A 63 -3.05 25.34 5.93
N ALA A 64 -2.09 24.64 5.31
CA ALA A 64 -0.68 24.66 5.72
C ALA A 64 0.24 25.10 4.57
N PRO A 65 1.40 25.72 4.85
CA PRO A 65 2.36 26.05 3.80
C PRO A 65 2.77 24.80 3.03
N PRO A 66 2.98 24.89 1.70
CA PRO A 66 3.40 23.75 0.91
C PRO A 66 4.62 23.07 1.55
N ASN A 67 5.66 23.81 1.91
CA ASN A 67 6.87 23.23 2.51
C ASN A 67 6.58 22.35 3.73
N THR A 68 5.59 22.71 4.55
CA THR A 68 5.15 21.92 5.70
C THR A 68 4.48 20.62 5.26
N VAL A 69 3.60 20.65 4.27
CA VAL A 69 2.99 19.44 3.69
C VAL A 69 4.04 18.51 3.10
N ARG A 70 5.10 19.06 2.49
CA ARG A 70 6.16 18.24 1.86
C ARG A 70 6.87 17.43 2.92
N THR A 71 7.24 18.07 4.02
CA THR A 71 7.92 17.40 5.13
C THR A 71 6.98 16.37 5.79
N ARG A 72 5.70 16.71 6.02
CA ARG A 72 4.70 15.75 6.53
C ARG A 72 4.57 14.52 5.64
N MET A 73 4.48 14.70 4.33
CA MET A 73 4.41 13.58 3.37
C MET A 73 5.69 12.75 3.38
N ARG A 74 6.86 13.40 3.32
CA ARG A 74 8.15 12.72 3.38
C ARG A 74 8.28 11.86 4.62
N ASP A 75 8.02 12.41 5.80
CA ASP A 75 8.12 11.71 7.08
C ASP A 75 7.09 10.58 7.17
N GLY A 76 5.88 10.82 6.66
CA GLY A 76 4.83 9.80 6.55
C GLY A 76 5.26 8.61 5.70
N ILE A 77 5.80 8.87 4.50
CA ILE A 77 6.26 7.81 3.58
C ILE A 77 7.44 7.04 4.18
N ILE A 78 8.40 7.71 4.81
CA ILE A 78 9.53 7.04 5.50
C ILE A 78 8.99 6.10 6.57
N ARG A 79 8.08 6.57 7.42
CA ARG A 79 7.51 5.77 8.50
C ARG A 79 6.67 4.60 7.98
N LEU A 80 5.94 4.78 6.87
CA LEU A 80 5.24 3.68 6.20
C LEU A 80 6.22 2.63 5.67
N ARG A 81 7.32 3.05 5.03
CA ARG A 81 8.35 2.13 4.52
C ARG A 81 8.97 1.32 5.65
N ASP A 82 9.27 1.96 6.78
CA ASP A 82 9.87 1.30 7.94
C ASP A 82 8.90 0.29 8.56
N CYS A 83 7.62 0.67 8.72
CA CYS A 83 6.58 -0.23 9.24
C CYS A 83 6.30 -1.42 8.30
N LEU A 84 6.29 -1.17 6.98
CA LEU A 84 6.09 -2.19 5.95
C LEU A 84 7.38 -2.98 5.65
N GLY A 85 8.52 -2.63 6.24
CA GLY A 85 9.78 -3.34 6.03
C GLY A 85 10.26 -3.39 4.57
N VAL A 86 9.85 -2.44 3.73
CA VAL A 86 10.14 -2.44 2.27
C VAL A 86 11.50 -1.81 1.94
N GLY A 87 12.18 -1.22 2.92
CA GLY A 87 13.45 -0.49 2.72
C GLY A 87 14.65 -1.05 3.49
N ARG A 88 14.63 -2.35 3.81
CA ARG A 88 15.76 -3.05 4.45
C ARG A 88 16.48 -3.93 3.44
#